data_AF-A0A1Z9J8I3-F1
#
_entry.id   AF-A0A1Z9J8I3-F1
#
_cell.length_a   1.000
_cell.length_b   1.000
_cell.length_c   1.000
_cell.angle_alpha   90.00
_cell.angle_beta   90.00
_cell.angle_gamma   90.00
#
_symmetry.space_group_name_H-M   'P 1'
#
loop_
_entity.id
_entity.type
_entity.pdbx_description
1 polymer ?
#
loop_
_entity_poly.entity_id
_entity_poly.type
_entity_poly.pdbx_seq_one_letter_code
_entity_poly.pdbx_strand_id
1 'polypeptide(L)'
;MKLHRASIVVQLAFMLLMASPASAEPVYQGFSHSTYYDIHIDFKQSLGNDRWRFRTRAEYSGGQPDFVSEWREADCNLGTIDGEVVPEVAQYGYQRGLPEVYRAICGER
;
A
#
# COMPACT_ATOMS: atom_id res chain seq x y z
N MET A 1 -23.39 9.72 -49.22
CA MET A 1 -23.57 9.32 -47.81
C MET A 1 -22.21 9.30 -47.13
N LYS A 2 -21.91 10.25 -46.24
CA LYS A 2 -20.63 10.32 -45.50
C LYS A 2 -20.77 9.46 -44.24
N LEU A 3 -20.06 8.33 -44.19
CA LEU A 3 -20.01 7.47 -43.01
C LEU A 3 -19.20 8.16 -41.91
N HIS A 4 -19.82 8.38 -40.75
CA HIS A 4 -19.18 8.86 -39.54
C HIS A 4 -18.11 7.86 -39.08
N ARG A 5 -16.83 8.20 -39.28
CA ARG A 5 -15.69 7.55 -38.62
C ARG A 5 -15.35 8.35 -37.36
N ALA A 6 -16.17 8.18 -36.32
CA ALA A 6 -15.84 8.64 -34.98
C ALA A 6 -16.24 7.53 -34.00
N SER A 7 -15.45 7.35 -32.94
CA SER A 7 -15.68 6.46 -31.81
C SER A 7 -15.27 4.99 -31.93
N ILE A 8 -13.98 4.73 -32.20
CA ILE A 8 -13.35 3.49 -31.71
C ILE A 8 -12.20 3.82 -30.74
N VAL A 9 -11.50 4.94 -30.95
CA VAL A 9 -10.35 5.32 -30.11
C VAL A 9 -10.74 5.64 -28.65
N VAL A 10 -11.97 6.10 -28.40
CA VAL A 10 -12.41 6.48 -27.04
C VAL A 10 -12.77 5.25 -26.17
N GLN A 11 -13.08 4.10 -26.75
CA GLN A 11 -13.50 2.93 -25.95
C GLN A 11 -12.33 2.14 -25.34
N LEU A 12 -11.12 2.23 -25.89
CA LEU A 12 -9.96 1.52 -25.34
C LEU A 12 -9.38 2.16 -24.06
N ALA A 13 -9.64 3.44 -23.82
CA ALA A 13 -9.12 4.11 -22.62
C ALA A 13 -9.85 3.69 -21.33
N PHE A 14 -11.07 3.16 -21.43
CA PHE A 14 -11.88 2.80 -20.25
C PHE A 14 -11.63 1.37 -19.74
N MET A 15 -11.07 0.47 -20.56
CA MET A 15 -10.77 -0.91 -20.14
C MET A 15 -9.46 -1.06 -19.36
N LEU A 16 -8.60 -0.03 -19.32
CA LEU A 16 -7.35 -0.05 -18.54
C LEU A 16 -7.55 0.23 -17.04
N LEU A 17 -8.78 0.53 -16.59
CA LEU A 17 -9.10 0.83 -15.20
C LEU A 17 -9.51 -0.39 -14.35
N MET A 18 -9.49 -1.60 -14.93
CA MET A 18 -9.88 -2.84 -14.23
C MET A 18 -8.73 -3.86 -14.17
N ALA A 19 -7.49 -3.40 -14.26
CA ALA A 19 -6.39 -4.18 -13.71
C ALA A 19 -6.53 -4.06 -12.18
N SER A 20 -7.29 -4.96 -11.56
CA SER A 20 -7.01 -5.31 -10.16
C SER A 20 -5.51 -5.55 -10.11
N PRO A 21 -4.73 -4.78 -9.32
CA PRO A 21 -3.31 -5.07 -9.21
C PRO A 21 -3.22 -6.55 -8.84
N ALA A 22 -2.46 -7.31 -9.63
CA ALA A 22 -2.02 -8.63 -9.19
C ALA A 22 -1.56 -8.44 -7.75
N SER A 23 -2.23 -9.10 -6.79
CA SER A 23 -2.07 -8.80 -5.37
C SER A 23 -0.59 -8.65 -5.08
N ALA A 24 -0.16 -7.42 -4.80
CA ALA A 24 1.24 -7.12 -4.63
C ALA A 24 1.74 -8.03 -3.50
N GLU A 25 2.92 -8.63 -3.67
CA GLU A 25 3.52 -9.46 -2.63
C GLU A 25 3.44 -8.74 -1.27
N PRO A 26 3.11 -9.45 -0.18
CA PRO A 26 2.98 -8.81 1.11
C PRO A 26 4.29 -8.14 1.50
N VAL A 27 4.21 -6.91 1.99
CA VAL A 27 5.39 -6.19 2.48
C VAL A 27 5.87 -6.74 3.81
N TYR A 28 4.97 -7.39 4.56
CA TYR A 28 5.29 -8.03 5.83
C TYR A 28 4.36 -9.19 6.10
N GLN A 29 4.90 -10.26 6.69
CA GLN A 29 4.14 -11.41 7.15
C GLN A 29 4.31 -11.54 8.66
N GLY A 30 3.20 -11.70 9.38
CA GLY A 30 3.16 -11.70 10.83
C GLY A 30 2.28 -12.79 11.41
N PHE A 31 2.37 -12.91 12.73
CA PHE A 31 1.55 -13.82 13.52
C PHE A 31 1.10 -13.12 14.81
N SER A 32 -0.21 -13.09 15.05
CA SER A 32 -0.80 -12.47 16.24
C SER A 32 -2.06 -13.23 16.66
N HIS A 33 -2.24 -13.42 17.97
CA HIS A 33 -3.41 -14.10 18.54
C HIS A 33 -3.75 -15.45 17.88
N SER A 34 -2.74 -16.26 17.55
CA SER A 34 -2.88 -17.55 16.86
C SER A 34 -3.31 -17.49 15.38
N THR A 35 -3.27 -16.30 14.77
CA THR A 35 -3.62 -16.08 13.37
C THR A 35 -2.43 -15.49 12.62
N TYR A 36 -2.11 -16.07 11.46
CA TYR A 36 -1.17 -15.46 10.52
C TYR A 36 -1.84 -14.31 9.78
N TYR A 37 -1.10 -13.25 9.51
CA TYR A 37 -1.59 -12.13 8.73
C TYR A 37 -0.50 -11.58 7.83
N ASP A 38 -0.94 -11.08 6.68
CA ASP A 38 -0.09 -10.46 5.67
C ASP A 38 -0.44 -8.97 5.57
N ILE A 39 0.56 -8.10 5.51
CA ILE A 39 0.37 -6.66 5.30
C ILE A 39 0.70 -6.33 3.85
N HIS A 40 -0.21 -5.61 3.19
CA HIS A 40 -0.05 -5.07 1.85
C HIS A 40 -0.19 -3.54 1.85
N ILE A 41 0.41 -2.87 0.87
CA ILE A 41 0.11 -1.46 0.59
C ILE A 41 -1.20 -1.39 -0.20
N ASP A 42 -2.27 -0.92 0.44
CA ASP A 42 -3.61 -0.82 -0.15
C ASP A 42 -3.73 0.43 -1.03
N PHE A 43 -3.20 1.56 -0.54
CA PHE A 43 -3.12 2.81 -1.29
C PHE A 43 -1.82 3.55 -0.98
N LYS A 44 -1.27 4.22 -2.00
CA LYS A 44 -0.08 5.08 -1.88
C LYS A 44 -0.21 6.26 -2.83
N GLN A 45 0.01 7.46 -2.33
CA GLN A 45 -0.05 8.71 -3.07
C GLN A 45 1.14 9.60 -2.71
N SER A 46 1.83 10.14 -3.72
CA SER A 46 2.89 11.11 -3.48
C SER A 46 2.30 12.45 -3.03
N LEU A 47 2.86 13.04 -1.98
CA LEU A 47 2.59 14.40 -1.52
C LEU A 47 3.64 15.41 -2.01
N GLY A 48 4.65 14.94 -2.77
CA GLY A 48 5.83 15.72 -3.15
C GLY A 48 6.90 15.74 -2.05
N ASN A 49 8.10 16.21 -2.40
CA ASN A 49 9.25 16.33 -1.49
C ASN A 49 9.53 15.05 -0.68
N ASP A 50 9.49 13.88 -1.32
CA ASP A 50 9.70 12.58 -0.66
C ASP A 50 8.73 12.27 0.50
N ARG A 51 7.56 12.91 0.51
CA ARG A 51 6.45 12.59 1.41
C ARG A 51 5.39 11.78 0.69
N TRP A 52 4.77 10.87 1.43
CA TRP A 52 3.75 9.96 0.92
C TRP A 52 2.58 9.85 1.87
N ARG A 53 1.37 9.77 1.32
CA ARG A 53 0.16 9.38 2.03
C ARG A 53 -0.21 7.96 1.66
N PHE A 54 -0.49 7.09 2.63
CA PHE A 54 -0.73 5.68 2.35
C PHE A 54 -1.74 5.04 3.30
N ARG A 55 -2.25 3.87 2.89
CA ARG A 55 -3.02 2.92 3.72
C ARG A 55 -2.44 1.53 3.53
N THR A 56 -2.49 0.74 4.58
CA THR A 56 -2.14 -0.68 4.54
C THR A 56 -3.37 -1.54 4.70
N ARG A 57 -3.38 -2.72 4.09
CA ARG A 57 -4.37 -3.77 4.34
C ARG A 57 -3.69 -4.93 5.05
N ALA A 58 -4.27 -5.37 6.16
CA ALA A 58 -3.91 -6.61 6.83
C ALA A 58 -4.93 -7.69 6.43
N GLU A 59 -4.46 -8.71 5.73
CA GLU A 59 -5.23 -9.89 5.35
C GLU A 59 -4.94 -10.99 6.36
N TYR A 60 -5.99 -11.57 6.96
CA TYR A 60 -5.85 -12.57 8.02
C TYR A 60 -6.16 -13.97 7.49
N SER A 61 -5.28 -14.92 7.80
CA SER A 61 -5.55 -16.34 7.57
C SER A 61 -6.79 -16.81 8.36
N GLY A 62 -7.52 -17.79 7.81
CA GLY A 62 -8.64 -18.41 8.52
C GLY A 62 -9.99 -17.68 8.42
N GLY A 63 -10.16 -16.80 7.43
CA GLY A 63 -11.47 -16.21 7.08
C GLY A 63 -11.92 -15.06 8.00
N GLN A 64 -11.00 -14.51 8.79
CA GLN A 64 -11.24 -13.24 9.47
C GLN A 64 -11.32 -12.10 8.45
N PRO A 65 -12.13 -11.06 8.69
CA PRO A 65 -12.21 -9.93 7.78
C PRO A 65 -10.89 -9.17 7.72
N ASP A 66 -10.52 -8.72 6.52
CA ASP A 66 -9.39 -7.83 6.33
C ASP A 66 -9.56 -6.54 7.16
N PHE A 67 -8.43 -5.99 7.59
CA PHE A 67 -8.37 -4.68 8.22
C PHE A 67 -7.63 -3.69 7.32
N VAL A 68 -8.29 -2.62 6.88
CA VAL A 68 -7.64 -1.50 6.19
C VAL A 68 -7.35 -0.41 7.21
N SER A 69 -6.10 0.06 7.25
CA SER A 69 -5.69 1.11 8.17
C SER A 69 -6.32 2.46 7.82
N GLU A 70 -6.35 3.35 8.82
CA GLU A 70 -6.49 4.78 8.57
C GLU A 70 -5.39 5.31 7.66
N TRP A 71 -5.61 6.50 7.10
CA TRP A 71 -4.58 7.19 6.33
C TRP A 71 -3.40 7.57 7.21
N ARG A 72 -2.21 7.19 6.77
CA ARG A 72 -0.92 7.51 7.40
C ARG A 72 -0.06 8.35 6.45
N GLU A 73 0.91 9.06 7.00
CA GLU A 73 1.89 9.82 6.23
C GLU A 73 3.31 9.34 6.51
N ALA A 74 4.11 9.14 5.47
CA ALA A 74 5.55 8.90 5.58
C ALA A 74 6.31 10.13 5.10
N ASP A 75 7.35 10.51 5.84
CA ASP A 75 8.37 11.45 5.38
C ASP A 75 9.69 10.68 5.19
N CYS A 76 10.04 10.44 3.93
CA CYS A 76 11.20 9.64 3.57
C CYS A 76 12.53 10.38 3.71
N ASN A 77 12.51 11.70 3.94
CA ASN A 77 13.72 12.47 4.25
C ASN A 77 14.04 12.38 5.74
N LEU A 78 13.00 12.35 6.58
CA LEU A 78 13.13 12.34 8.03
C LEU A 78 13.13 10.93 8.62
N GLY A 79 12.82 9.89 7.85
CA GLY A 79 12.76 8.53 8.39
C GLY A 79 11.54 8.30 9.27
N THR A 80 10.41 8.98 8.99
CA THR A 80 9.24 8.97 9.89
C THR A 80 7.96 8.47 9.25
N ILE A 81 7.09 7.88 10.07
CA ILE A 81 5.68 7.65 9.78
C ILE A 81 4.85 8.36 10.85
N ASP A 82 3.90 9.19 10.43
CA ASP A 82 3.06 10.03 11.28
C ASP A 82 3.87 10.92 12.26
N GLY A 83 5.07 11.34 11.84
CA GLY A 83 6.00 12.12 12.65
C GLY A 83 6.83 11.31 13.65
N GLU A 84 6.61 10.00 13.76
CA GLU A 84 7.40 9.11 14.61
C GLU A 84 8.53 8.46 13.80
N VAL A 85 9.74 8.44 14.37
CA VAL A 85 10.91 7.80 13.74
C VAL A 85 10.65 6.31 13.58
N VAL A 86 10.81 5.82 12.35
CA VAL A 86 10.72 4.40 12.05
C VAL A 86 12.00 3.72 12.55
N PRO A 87 11.91 2.70 13.41
CA PRO A 87 13.09 1.96 13.85
C PRO A 87 13.67 1.13 12.69
N GLU A 88 14.97 0.89 12.71
CA GLU A 88 15.63 0.01 11.72
C GLU A 88 15.12 -1.43 11.79
N VAL A 89 14.80 -1.89 13.01
CA VAL A 89 14.29 -3.23 13.30
C VAL A 89 13.01 -3.10 14.11
N ALA A 90 11.97 -3.80 13.68
CA ALA A 90 10.70 -3.81 14.39
C ALA A 90 10.89 -4.40 15.80
N GLN A 91 10.55 -3.63 16.83
CA GLN A 91 10.46 -4.15 18.19
C GLN A 91 9.06 -4.74 18.43
N TYR A 92 8.94 -5.60 19.45
CA TYR A 92 7.68 -6.27 19.79
C TYR A 92 6.49 -5.30 19.87
N GLY A 93 5.30 -5.75 19.43
CA GLY A 93 4.06 -4.99 19.58
C GLY A 93 3.70 -4.10 18.38
N TYR A 94 3.50 -2.79 18.63
CA TYR A 94 2.93 -1.81 17.69
C TYR A 94 3.79 -1.54 16.44
N GLN A 95 5.10 -1.83 16.51
CA GLN A 95 6.05 -1.57 15.42
C GLN A 95 6.17 -2.73 14.42
N ARG A 96 5.38 -3.81 14.56
CA ARG A 96 5.48 -4.98 13.68
C ARG A 96 5.18 -4.63 12.23
N GLY A 97 6.14 -4.93 11.36
CA GLY A 97 6.04 -4.61 9.93
C GLY A 97 6.30 -3.14 9.60
N LEU A 98 6.53 -2.26 10.59
CA LEU A 98 6.70 -0.83 10.35
C LEU A 98 7.95 -0.51 9.51
N PRO A 99 9.14 -1.13 9.75
CA PRO A 99 10.31 -0.92 8.89
C PRO A 99 10.10 -1.46 7.47
N GLU A 100 9.43 -2.58 7.32
CA GLU A 100 9.10 -3.17 6.02
C GLU A 100 8.12 -2.30 5.22
N VAL A 101 7.05 -1.84 5.88
CA VAL A 101 6.08 -0.90 5.30
C VAL A 101 6.80 0.39 4.90
N TYR A 102 7.66 0.94 5.76
CA TYR A 102 8.43 2.13 5.45
C TYR A 102 9.31 1.92 4.21
N ARG A 103 10.04 0.80 4.12
CA ARG A 103 10.84 0.45 2.93
C ARG A 103 9.99 0.31 1.67
N ALA A 104 8.80 -0.26 1.76
CA ALA A 104 7.88 -0.34 0.62
C ALA A 104 7.35 1.05 0.17
N ILE A 105 7.23 1.99 1.10
CA ILE A 105 6.83 3.37 0.80
C ILE A 105 8.01 4.20 0.26
N CYS A 106 9.17 4.15 0.91
CA CYS A 106 10.30 5.05 0.68
C CYS A 106 11.41 4.46 -0.20
N GLY A 107 11.39 3.16 -0.49
CA GLY A 107 12.47 2.41 -1.12
C GLY A 107 13.57 2.00 -0.15
N GLU A 108 14.57 1.27 -0.66
CA GLU A 108 15.84 1.08 0.06
C GLU A 108 16.64 2.39 -0.01
N ARG A 109 16.98 2.96 1.15
CA ARG A 109 17.81 4.15 1.30
C ARG A 109 18.88 3.91 2.35
#